data_AF-A0A2V8R9T2-F1
#
_entry.id   AF-A0A2V8R9T2-F1
#
_cell.length_a   1.000
_cell.length_b   1.000
_cell.length_c   1.000
_cell.angle_alpha   90.00
_cell.angle_beta   90.00
_cell.angle_gamma   90.00
#
_symmetry.space_group_name_H-M   'P 1'
#
loop_
_entity.id
_entity.type
_entity.pdbx_description
1 polymer ?
#
loop_
_entity_poly.entity_id
_entity_poly.type
_entity_poly.pdbx_seq_one_letter_code
_entity_poly.pdbx_strand_id
1 'polypeptide(L)' 'MARQAERAWLWQNPLPQGNAIYAVRFAPDKHTGWAVGADGVILRTVDGGFRWEEQHALTNAPLYGLFVRDARVAVAVG' A
#
# COMPACT_ATOMS: atom_id res chain seq x y z
N MET A 1 19.09 -28.62 -3.26
CA MET A 1 18.43 -27.48 -3.93
C MET A 1 16.93 -27.52 -3.65
N ALA A 2 16.49 -27.06 -2.48
CA ALA A 2 15.07 -26.85 -2.16
C ALA A 2 14.96 -25.60 -1.26
N ARG A 3 14.18 -24.61 -1.73
CA ARG A 3 14.04 -23.28 -1.12
C ARG A 3 13.27 -23.37 0.19
N GLN A 4 13.94 -23.09 1.28
CA GLN A 4 13.35 -22.83 2.58
C GLN A 4 12.90 -21.35 2.60
N ALA A 5 11.77 -21.03 1.94
CA ALA A 5 11.27 -19.67 1.82
C ALA A 5 9.78 -19.51 2.18
N GLU A 6 9.15 -20.51 2.79
CA GLU A 6 7.70 -20.50 3.04
C GLU A 6 7.28 -19.96 4.41
N ARG A 7 8.22 -19.47 5.24
CA ARG A 7 7.94 -18.95 6.59
C ARG A 7 8.79 -17.73 6.96
N ALA A 8 9.07 -16.85 6.02
CA ALA A 8 9.84 -15.64 6.28
C ALA A 8 9.08 -14.41 5.77
N TRP A 9 9.14 -13.33 6.54
CA TRP A 9 8.76 -12.01 6.05
C TRP A 9 9.70 -11.63 4.92
N LEU A 10 9.14 -11.42 3.73
CA LEU A 10 9.88 -10.91 2.58
C LEU A 10 9.60 -9.42 2.46
N TRP A 11 10.67 -8.64 2.35
CA TRP A 11 10.54 -7.25 1.92
C TRP A 11 9.95 -7.23 0.50
N GLN A 12 8.84 -6.50 0.33
CA GLN A 12 8.10 -6.40 -0.92
C GLN A 12 8.05 -4.92 -1.36
N ASN A 13 8.05 -4.71 -2.68
CA ASN A 13 8.07 -3.41 -3.39
C ASN A 13 6.94 -2.46 -2.91
N PRO A 14 7.07 -1.11 -2.97
CA PRO A 14 8.06 -0.32 -3.71
C PRO A 14 9.42 -0.32 -3.01
N LEU A 15 10.51 -0.47 -3.79
CA LEU A 15 11.91 -0.13 -3.43
C LEU A 15 11.91 1.09 -2.52
N PRO A 16 12.78 1.17 -1.50
CA PRO A 16 12.53 1.94 -0.30
C PRO A 16 12.11 3.37 -0.66
N GLN A 17 10.80 3.57 -0.62
CA GLN A 17 10.19 4.88 -0.62
C GLN A 17 10.66 5.64 0.63
N GLY A 18 11.14 4.92 1.66
CA GLY A 18 11.77 5.46 2.86
C GLY A 18 10.78 6.04 3.86
N ASN A 19 9.59 6.44 3.40
CA ASN A 19 8.59 7.04 4.26
C ASN A 19 7.88 6.02 5.13
N ALA A 20 7.47 6.46 6.31
CA ALA A 20 6.60 5.68 7.18
C ALA A 20 5.21 5.51 6.54
N ILE A 21 4.72 4.27 6.47
CA ILE A 21 3.34 3.95 6.10
C ILE A 21 2.49 3.91 7.38
N TYR A 22 1.39 4.66 7.38
CA TYR A 22 0.53 4.83 8.55
C TYR A 22 -0.76 4.00 8.48
N ALA A 23 -1.26 3.71 7.27
CA ALA A 23 -2.44 2.88 7.10
C ALA A 23 -2.36 2.03 5.82
N VAL A 24 -2.90 0.81 5.89
CA VAL A 24 -3.12 -0.08 4.76
C VAL A 24 -4.52 -0.67 4.85
N ARG A 25 -5.24 -0.74 3.73
CA ARG A 25 -6.57 -1.37 3.66
C ARG A 25 -6.78 -2.03 2.30
N PHE A 26 -7.40 -3.21 2.33
CA PHE A 26 -7.83 -3.92 1.13
C PHE A 26 -9.31 -3.74 0.86
N ALA A 27 -9.66 -3.73 -0.43
CA ALA A 27 -11.03 -3.84 -0.90
C ALA A 27 -11.62 -5.23 -0.59
N PRO A 28 -12.95 -5.40 -0.66
CA PRO A 28 -13.59 -6.70 -0.41
C PRO A 28 -13.08 -7.84 -1.32
N ASP A 29 -12.56 -7.52 -2.50
CA ASP A 29 -11.97 -8.49 -3.44
C ASP A 29 -10.65 -9.11 -2.94
N LYS A 30 -10.03 -8.52 -1.90
CA LYS A 30 -8.73 -8.91 -1.32
C LYS A 30 -7.54 -8.85 -2.29
N HIS A 31 -7.73 -8.39 -3.52
CA HIS A 31 -6.68 -8.20 -4.51
C HIS A 31 -6.25 -6.75 -4.58
N THR A 32 -7.21 -5.83 -4.54
CA THR A 32 -6.92 -4.40 -4.59
C THR A 32 -6.71 -3.88 -3.18
N GLY A 33 -5.55 -3.25 -2.95
CA GLY A 33 -5.22 -2.63 -1.68
C GLY A 33 -4.63 -1.24 -1.87
N TRP A 34 -4.75 -0.42 -0.85
CA TRP A 34 -4.17 0.91 -0.80
C TRP A 34 -3.38 1.07 0.50
N ALA A 35 -2.30 1.84 0.46
CA ALA A 35 -1.52 2.23 1.62
C ALA A 35 -1.19 3.73 1.56
N VAL A 36 -1.13 4.39 2.71
CA VAL A 36 -0.84 5.82 2.81
C VAL A 36 0.09 6.11 3.98
N GLY A 37 0.80 7.23 3.94
CA GLY A 37 1.83 7.52 4.93
C GLY A 37 2.40 8.93 4.89
N ALA A 38 3.63 9.08 5.38
CA ALA A 38 4.37 10.33 5.39
C ALA A 38 4.66 10.86 3.98
N ASP A 39 4.86 12.18 3.89
CA ASP A 39 5.08 12.94 2.66
C ASP A 39 3.98 12.75 1.60
N GLY A 40 2.74 12.50 2.04
CA GLY A 40 1.59 12.35 1.16
C GLY A 40 1.60 11.09 0.30
N VAL A 41 2.43 10.11 0.62
CA VAL A 41 2.51 8.88 -0.18
C VAL A 41 1.16 8.16 -0.26
N ILE A 42 0.83 7.72 -1.47
CA ILE A 42 -0.28 6.81 -1.76
C ILE A 42 0.28 5.67 -2.59
N LEU A 43 0.10 4.44 -2.12
CA LEU A 43 0.46 3.21 -2.83
C LEU A 43 -0.80 2.42 -3.16
N ARG A 44 -0.79 1.71 -4.29
CA ARG A 44 -1.85 0.78 -4.69
C ARG A 44 -1.27 -0.56 -5.11
N THR A 45 -1.92 -1.65 -4.70
CA THR A 45 -1.70 -3.00 -5.22
C THR A 45 -2.97 -3.49 -5.90
N VAL A 46 -2.81 -4.37 -6.90
CA VAL A 46 -3.91 -5.09 -7.57
C VAL A 46 -3.72 -6.61 -7.53
N ASP A 47 -2.65 -7.08 -6.86
CA ASP A 47 -2.28 -8.49 -6.81
C ASP A 47 -2.29 -9.06 -5.37
N GLY A 48 -2.91 -8.38 -4.42
CA GLY A 48 -2.97 -8.84 -3.01
C GLY A 48 -1.77 -8.41 -2.18
N GLY A 49 -1.02 -7.39 -2.64
CA GLY A 49 0.11 -6.82 -1.92
C GLY A 49 1.46 -7.42 -2.28
N PHE A 50 1.55 -8.22 -3.35
CA PHE A 50 2.84 -8.69 -3.85
C PHE A 50 3.61 -7.58 -4.57
N ARG A 51 2.89 -6.66 -5.22
CA ARG A 51 3.45 -5.46 -5.83
C ARG A 51 2.60 -4.26 -5.49
N TRP A 52 3.29 -3.19 -5.13
CA TRP A 52 2.71 -1.89 -4.88
C TRP A 52 3.29 -0.89 -5.87
N GLU A 53 2.41 -0.03 -6.38
CA GLU A 53 2.70 1.04 -7.31
C GLU A 53 2.34 2.37 -6.65
N GLU A 54 3.27 3.31 -6.65
CA GLU A 54 3.02 4.65 -6.16
C GLU A 54 2.01 5.38 -7.06
N GLN A 55 1.09 6.09 -6.43
CA GLN A 55 0.04 6.85 -7.08
C GLN A 55 0.33 8.33 -6.88
N HIS A 56 0.00 9.14 -7.90
CA HIS A 56 0.19 10.58 -7.84
C HIS A 56 -0.66 11.19 -6.71
N ALA A 57 0.00 11.82 -5.74
CA ALA A 57 -0.65 12.60 -4.69
C ALA A 57 -0.71 14.09 -5.09
N LEU A 58 -1.78 14.76 -4.67
CA LEU A 58 -1.94 16.22 -4.86
C LEU A 58 -1.38 17.03 -3.68
N THR A 59 -0.75 16.36 -2.71
CA THR A 59 -0.24 16.95 -1.48
C THR A 59 0.96 16.16 -0.97
N ASN A 60 1.86 16.83 -0.27
CA ASN A 60 2.94 16.20 0.49
C ASN A 60 2.62 16.16 2.00
N ALA A 61 1.42 16.59 2.41
CA ALA A 61 1.00 16.46 3.80
C ALA A 61 0.86 14.97 4.15
N PRO A 62 1.27 14.55 5.36
CA PRO A 62 1.14 13.16 5.80
C PRO A 62 -0.33 12.72 5.79
N LEU A 63 -0.59 11.49 5.37
CA LEU A 63 -1.92 10.89 5.33
C LEU A 63 -1.99 9.76 6.37
N TYR A 64 -2.90 9.87 7.33
CA TYR A 64 -3.04 8.95 8.47
C TYR A 64 -4.19 7.97 8.33
N GLY A 65 -5.29 8.39 7.70
CA GLY A 65 -6.54 7.63 7.63
C GLY A 65 -6.80 7.13 6.22
N LEU A 66 -7.31 5.90 6.12
CA LEU A 66 -7.63 5.26 4.85
C LEU A 66 -8.92 4.46 4.92
N PHE A 67 -9.83 4.76 3.99
CA PHE A 67 -11.04 3.99 3.70
C PHE A 67 -10.99 3.49 2.25
N VAL A 68 -11.38 2.23 2.03
CA VAL A 68 -11.41 1.59 0.71
C VAL A 68 -12.77 0.93 0.57
N ARG A 69 -13.53 1.35 -0.45
CA ARG A 69 -14.87 0.82 -0.72
C ARG A 69 -14.79 -0.39 -1.65
N ASP A 70 -14.05 -0.24 -2.74
CA ASP A 70 -13.92 -1.21 -3.82
C ASP A 70 -12.58 -1.01 -4.55
N ALA A 71 -12.37 -1.75 -5.64
CA ALA A 71 -11.13 -1.70 -6.43
C ALA A 71 -10.82 -0.33 -7.07
N ARG A 72 -11.79 0.58 -7.12
CA ARG A 72 -11.71 1.89 -7.80
C ARG A 72 -11.82 3.07 -6.85
N VAL A 73 -12.48 2.91 -5.71
CA VAL A 73 -12.79 4.02 -4.80
C VAL A 73 -12.17 3.81 -3.42
N ALA A 74 -11.30 4.75 -3.08
CA ALA A 74 -10.68 4.91 -1.76
C ALA A 74 -10.68 6.39 -1.36
N VAL A 75 -10.66 6.66 -0.05
CA VAL A 75 -10.55 7.99 0.55
C VAL A 75 -9.39 7.95 1.53
N ALA A 76 -8.43 8.86 1.35
CA ALA A 76 -7.32 9.08 2.27
C ALA A 76 -7.49 10.43 2.97
N VAL A 77 -7.17 10.50 4.25
CA VAL A 77 -7.21 11.72 5.07
C VAL A 77 -5.92 11.85 5.87
N GLY A 78 -5.52 13.09 6.15
CA GLY A 78 -4.30 13.47 6.86
C GLY A 78 -4.59 14.62 7.80
#